data_AF-A0A958J382-F1
#
_entry.id   AF-A0A958J382-F1
#
_cell.length_a   1.000
_cell.length_b   1.000
_cell.length_c   1.000
_cell.angle_alpha   90.00
_cell.angle_beta   90.00
_cell.angle_gamma   90.00
#
_symmetry.space_group_name_H-M   'P 1'
#
loop_
_entity.id
_entity.type
_entity.pdbx_description
1 polymer ?
#
loop_
_entity_poly.entity_id
_entity_poly.type
_entity_poly.pdbx_seq_one_letter_code
_entity_poly.pdbx_strand_id
1 'polypeptide(L)'
;MVFEGKVWKEGKDWLIEVPALDLLTQGASRKNALEMVQDAIRMLLDKKSFTTQIELEKDGTFTLSAKDINALFSLFLKRQRIKHGLTIRDVAKKMNSSSPTAYAQYESGKVSPTMAQAQKLLKIVGAAKEGLQFKVA
;
A
#
# COMPACT_ATOMS: atom_id res chain seq x y z
N MET A 1 -3.30 -10.96 0.92
CA MET A 1 -2.80 -9.75 1.59
C MET A 1 -3.88 -8.69 1.54
N VAL A 2 -4.18 -8.04 2.66
CA VAL A 2 -5.17 -6.96 2.74
C VAL A 2 -4.62 -5.78 3.53
N PHE A 3 -5.07 -4.58 3.18
CA PHE A 3 -4.74 -3.34 3.87
C PHE A 3 -5.97 -2.81 4.59
N GLU A 4 -5.84 -2.48 5.85
CA GLU A 4 -6.89 -1.82 6.62
C GLU A 4 -6.94 -0.33 6.27
N GLY A 5 -8.15 0.19 6.25
CA GLY A 5 -8.40 1.61 6.13
C GLY A 5 -9.65 2.02 6.89
N LYS A 6 -9.88 3.32 6.92
CA LYS A 6 -11.05 3.92 7.57
C LYS A 6 -11.66 4.98 6.68
N VAL A 7 -12.98 5.04 6.67
CA VAL A 7 -13.77 6.09 6.03
C VAL A 7 -14.72 6.72 7.06
N TRP A 8 -14.71 8.04 7.16
CA TRP A 8 -15.53 8.78 8.11
C TRP A 8 -15.97 10.12 7.51
N LYS A 9 -17.02 10.71 8.08
CA LYS A 9 -17.50 12.02 7.66
C LYS A 9 -16.81 13.12 8.45
N GLU A 10 -16.30 14.13 7.75
CA GLU A 10 -15.67 15.31 8.34
C GLU A 10 -16.28 16.56 7.68
N GLY A 11 -17.07 17.31 8.45
CA GLY A 11 -17.84 18.44 7.91
C GLY A 11 -18.80 18.02 6.77
N LYS A 12 -18.54 18.52 5.56
CA LYS A 12 -19.34 18.23 4.35
C LYS A 12 -18.84 17.03 3.57
N ASP A 13 -17.58 16.64 3.77
CA ASP A 13 -16.89 15.62 2.99
C ASP A 13 -16.79 14.30 3.75
N TRP A 14 -16.48 13.25 3.01
CA TRP A 14 -16.09 11.95 3.55
C TRP A 14 -14.60 11.76 3.34
N LEU A 15 -13.85 11.68 4.42
CA LEU A 15 -12.43 11.35 4.40
C LEU A 15 -12.26 9.84 4.37
N ILE A 16 -11.23 9.39 3.67
CA ILE A 16 -10.85 7.99 3.61
C ILE A 16 -9.34 7.86 3.64
N GLU A 17 -8.85 6.93 4.44
CA GLU A 17 -7.43 6.67 4.58
C GLU A 17 -7.10 5.18 4.47
N VAL A 18 -5.89 4.90 3.98
CA VAL A 18 -5.22 3.60 4.05
C VAL A 18 -3.84 3.86 4.65
N PRO A 19 -3.69 3.78 5.99
CA PRO A 19 -2.48 4.26 6.68
C PRO A 19 -1.21 3.54 6.23
N ALA A 20 -1.32 2.24 5.94
CA ALA A 20 -0.23 1.44 5.42
C ALA A 20 0.27 1.92 4.04
N LEU A 21 -0.60 2.52 3.22
CA LEU A 21 -0.20 3.12 1.94
C LEU A 21 0.16 4.61 2.08
N ASP A 22 0.17 5.15 3.31
CA ASP A 22 0.34 6.58 3.57
C ASP A 22 -0.63 7.41 2.72
N LEU A 23 -1.86 6.91 2.54
CA LEU A 23 -2.81 7.45 1.56
C LEU A 23 -4.03 8.02 2.27
N LEU A 24 -4.37 9.27 1.97
CA LEU A 24 -5.61 9.91 2.39
C LEU A 24 -6.21 10.65 1.19
N THR A 25 -7.53 10.53 1.03
CA THR A 25 -8.31 11.27 0.04
C THR A 25 -9.69 11.57 0.61
N GLN A 26 -10.53 12.22 -0.18
CA GLN A 26 -11.86 12.63 0.23
C GLN A 26 -12.86 12.54 -0.92
N GLY A 27 -14.15 12.43 -0.59
CA GLY A 27 -15.23 12.49 -1.57
C GLY A 27 -16.50 13.11 -0.98
N ALA A 28 -17.43 13.53 -1.85
CA ALA A 28 -18.68 14.18 -1.43
C ALA A 28 -19.68 13.22 -0.75
N SER A 29 -19.44 11.91 -0.85
CA SER A 29 -20.23 10.86 -0.19
C SER A 29 -19.33 9.70 0.21
N ARG A 30 -19.80 8.81 1.10
CA ARG A 30 -19.05 7.60 1.50
C ARG A 30 -18.67 6.75 0.30
N LYS A 31 -19.61 6.56 -0.65
CA LYS A 31 -19.37 5.83 -1.90
C LYS A 31 -18.30 6.51 -2.76
N ASN A 32 -18.42 7.83 -2.92
CA ASN A 32 -17.44 8.58 -3.71
C ASN A 32 -16.04 8.56 -3.07
N ALA A 33 -15.92 8.65 -1.74
CA ALA A 33 -14.63 8.51 -1.07
C ALA A 33 -13.99 7.14 -1.35
N LEU A 34 -14.77 6.04 -1.31
CA LEU A 34 -14.28 4.71 -1.71
C LEU A 34 -13.78 4.71 -3.16
N GLU A 35 -14.50 5.30 -4.10
CA GLU A 35 -14.05 5.42 -5.49
C GLU A 35 -12.73 6.22 -5.59
N MET A 36 -12.62 7.31 -4.85
CA MET A 36 -11.44 8.18 -4.82
C MET A 36 -10.19 7.45 -4.31
N VAL A 37 -10.29 6.58 -3.30
CA VAL A 37 -9.11 5.82 -2.85
C VAL A 37 -8.67 4.80 -3.90
N GLN A 38 -9.61 4.20 -4.65
CA GLN A 38 -9.30 3.28 -5.74
C GLN A 38 -8.66 4.01 -6.94
N ASP A 39 -9.16 5.21 -7.28
CA ASP A 39 -8.56 6.09 -8.29
C ASP A 39 -7.13 6.48 -7.90
N ALA A 40 -6.92 6.91 -6.66
CA ALA A 40 -5.60 7.30 -6.17
C ALA A 40 -4.59 6.15 -6.25
N ILE A 41 -4.99 4.93 -5.89
CA ILE A 41 -4.11 3.74 -6.01
C ILE A 41 -3.78 3.46 -7.49
N ARG A 42 -4.76 3.54 -8.40
CA ARG A 42 -4.53 3.39 -9.85
C ARG A 42 -3.54 4.41 -10.39
N MET A 43 -3.66 5.67 -9.96
CA MET A 43 -2.74 6.74 -10.33
C MET A 43 -1.33 6.52 -9.78
N LEU A 44 -1.20 6.15 -8.50
CA LEU A 44 0.09 5.91 -7.87
C LEU A 44 0.85 4.72 -8.46
N LEU A 45 0.10 3.74 -8.98
CA LEU A 45 0.65 2.59 -9.70
C LEU A 45 0.93 2.85 -11.18
N ASP A 46 0.44 3.95 -11.73
CA ASP A 46 0.41 4.22 -13.18
C ASP A 46 -0.19 3.05 -13.98
N LYS A 47 -1.28 2.47 -13.47
CA LYS A 47 -1.90 1.26 -14.03
C LYS A 47 -3.41 1.41 -14.14
N LYS A 48 -3.88 1.93 -15.28
CA LYS A 48 -5.31 2.22 -15.53
C LYS A 48 -6.24 1.03 -15.30
N SER A 49 -5.81 -0.18 -15.65
CA SER A 49 -6.58 -1.42 -15.49
C SER A 49 -6.46 -2.05 -14.10
N PHE A 50 -5.73 -1.45 -13.17
CA PHE A 50 -5.58 -1.99 -11.82
C PHE A 50 -6.87 -1.86 -11.04
N THR A 51 -7.34 -2.96 -10.46
CA THR A 51 -8.57 -3.00 -9.68
C THR A 51 -8.30 -3.45 -8.25
N THR A 52 -8.95 -2.78 -7.32
CA THR A 52 -8.99 -3.16 -5.91
C THR A 52 -10.39 -3.61 -5.54
N GLN A 53 -10.49 -4.42 -4.50
CA GLN A 53 -11.73 -4.80 -3.85
C GLN A 53 -11.72 -4.21 -2.44
N ILE A 54 -12.85 -3.65 -2.02
CA ILE A 54 -13.03 -3.08 -0.69
C ILE A 54 -14.17 -3.81 0.01
N GLU A 55 -13.89 -4.36 1.19
CA GLU A 55 -14.88 -4.93 2.10
C GLU A 55 -15.08 -3.93 3.24
N LEU A 56 -16.24 -3.28 3.28
CA LEU A 56 -16.56 -2.18 4.20
C LEU A 56 -17.38 -2.68 5.39
N GLU A 57 -16.93 -2.32 6.58
CA GLU A 57 -17.62 -2.62 7.83
C GLU A 57 -18.60 -1.51 8.24
N LYS A 58 -19.52 -1.86 9.14
CA LYS A 58 -20.56 -0.94 9.63
C LYS A 58 -19.98 0.29 10.34
N ASP A 59 -18.86 0.14 11.02
CA ASP A 59 -18.22 1.16 11.86
C ASP A 59 -17.34 2.17 11.09
N GLY A 60 -17.19 2.01 9.77
CA GLY A 60 -16.32 2.88 8.98
C GLY A 60 -14.97 2.27 8.63
N THR A 61 -14.58 1.16 9.26
CA THR A 61 -13.37 0.42 8.89
C THR A 61 -13.60 -0.36 7.59
N PHE A 62 -12.53 -0.64 6.85
CA PHE A 62 -12.60 -1.48 5.65
C PHE A 62 -11.30 -2.23 5.43
N THR A 63 -11.37 -3.32 4.66
CA THR A 63 -10.19 -3.98 4.11
C THR A 63 -10.10 -3.74 2.61
N LEU A 64 -8.89 -3.50 2.13
CA LEU A 64 -8.57 -3.28 0.73
C LEU A 64 -7.66 -4.40 0.24
N SER A 65 -8.06 -5.04 -0.85
CA SER A 65 -7.31 -6.09 -1.52
C SER A 65 -7.25 -5.85 -3.03
N ALA A 66 -6.44 -6.62 -3.74
CA ALA A 66 -6.35 -6.58 -5.19
C ALA A 66 -6.03 -7.96 -5.75
N LYS A 67 -6.46 -8.21 -6.99
CA LYS A 67 -6.09 -9.42 -7.72
C LYS A 67 -4.58 -9.45 -8.02
N ASP A 68 -4.02 -8.32 -8.41
CA ASP A 68 -2.58 -8.14 -8.60
C ASP A 68 -1.92 -7.70 -7.29
N ILE A 69 -1.71 -8.70 -6.42
CA ILE A 69 -1.11 -8.51 -5.10
C ILE A 69 0.30 -7.91 -5.21
N ASN A 70 1.04 -8.24 -6.27
CA ASN A 70 2.42 -7.77 -6.46
C ASN A 70 2.48 -6.28 -6.71
N ALA A 71 1.61 -5.75 -7.57
CA ALA A 71 1.51 -4.31 -7.79
C ALA A 71 1.12 -3.59 -6.49
N LEU A 72 0.16 -4.11 -5.73
CA LEU A 72 -0.24 -3.48 -4.47
C LEU A 72 0.90 -3.51 -3.43
N PHE A 73 1.65 -4.61 -3.36
CA PHE A 73 2.82 -4.73 -2.50
C PHE A 73 3.96 -3.79 -2.92
N SER A 74 4.18 -3.61 -4.22
CA SER A 74 5.22 -2.70 -4.73
C SER A 74 4.91 -1.24 -4.38
N LEU A 75 3.64 -0.83 -4.50
CA LEU A 75 3.17 0.46 -4.01
C LEU A 75 3.42 0.61 -2.52
N PHE A 76 3.04 -0.40 -1.73
CA PHE A 76 3.24 -0.38 -0.29
C PHE A 76 4.72 -0.17 0.09
N LEU A 77 5.64 -0.95 -0.49
CA LEU A 77 7.07 -0.78 -0.25
C LEU A 77 7.56 0.63 -0.59
N LYS A 78 7.13 1.17 -1.74
CA LYS A 78 7.49 2.52 -2.18
C LYS A 78 6.98 3.59 -1.21
N ARG A 79 5.72 3.49 -0.77
CA ARG A 79 5.12 4.45 0.18
C ARG A 79 5.82 4.38 1.53
N GLN A 80 6.10 3.18 2.05
CA GLN A 80 6.81 3.01 3.32
C GLN A 80 8.24 3.53 3.26
N ARG A 81 8.95 3.27 2.15
CA ARG A 81 10.29 3.81 1.96
C ARG A 81 10.28 5.34 1.97
N ILE A 82 9.36 5.97 1.24
CA ILE A 82 9.22 7.43 1.17
C ILE A 82 8.85 8.01 2.55
N LYS A 83 7.87 7.40 3.23
CA LYS A 83 7.43 7.80 4.58
C LYS A 83 8.59 7.84 5.59
N HIS A 84 9.54 6.92 5.48
CA HIS A 84 10.72 6.87 6.34
C HIS A 84 11.96 7.63 5.80
N GLY A 85 11.81 8.41 4.73
CA GLY A 85 12.89 9.21 4.16
C GLY A 85 14.05 8.39 3.57
N LEU A 86 13.80 7.13 3.20
CA LEU A 86 14.84 6.21 2.71
C LEU A 86 15.01 6.33 1.19
N THR A 87 16.25 6.28 0.70
CA THR A 87 16.54 6.12 -0.72
C THR A 87 16.55 4.64 -1.10
N ILE A 88 16.46 4.34 -2.41
CA ILE A 88 16.65 2.96 -2.92
C ILE A 88 18.01 2.40 -2.49
N ARG A 89 19.05 3.24 -2.44
CA ARG A 89 20.40 2.85 -2.02
C ARG A 89 20.46 2.51 -0.54
N ASP A 90 19.75 3.25 0.31
CA ASP A 90 19.70 2.96 1.75
C ASP A 90 19.08 1.59 2.01
N VAL A 91 17.99 1.28 1.30
CA VAL A 91 17.33 -0.02 1.43
C VAL A 91 18.21 -1.14 0.88
N ALA A 92 18.84 -0.97 -0.29
CA ALA A 92 19.78 -1.95 -0.84
C ALA A 92 20.96 -2.21 0.10
N LYS A 93 21.53 -1.16 0.71
CA LYS A 93 22.61 -1.27 1.71
C LYS A 93 22.15 -2.05 2.94
N LYS A 94 20.94 -1.76 3.47
CA LYS A 94 20.34 -2.53 4.57
C LYS A 94 20.02 -3.99 4.18
N MET A 95 19.88 -4.29 2.89
CA MET A 95 19.78 -5.66 2.37
C MET A 95 21.14 -6.35 2.21
N ASN A 96 22.25 -5.69 2.54
CA ASN A 96 23.63 -6.12 2.25
C ASN A 96 23.92 -6.25 0.74
N SER A 97 23.29 -5.43 -0.10
CA SER A 97 23.56 -5.35 -1.52
C SER A 97 24.21 -4.02 -1.89
N SER A 98 25.30 -4.08 -2.66
CA SER A 98 25.90 -2.89 -3.29
C SER A 98 25.12 -2.40 -4.50
N SER A 99 24.23 -3.23 -5.07
CA SER A 99 23.44 -2.87 -6.25
C SER A 99 22.10 -2.24 -5.86
N PRO A 100 21.79 -1.01 -6.30
CA PRO A 100 20.47 -0.40 -6.10
C PRO A 100 19.34 -1.21 -6.75
N THR A 101 19.64 -1.96 -7.82
CA THR A 101 18.65 -2.77 -8.55
C THR A 101 18.08 -3.91 -7.71
N ALA A 102 18.85 -4.40 -6.72
CA ALA A 102 18.44 -5.48 -5.84
C ALA A 102 17.14 -5.16 -5.08
N TYR A 103 16.93 -3.88 -4.76
CA TYR A 103 15.68 -3.40 -4.16
C TYR A 103 14.70 -2.84 -5.19
N ALA A 104 15.18 -2.06 -6.18
CA ALA A 104 14.31 -1.36 -7.13
C ALA A 104 13.35 -2.29 -7.90
N GLN A 105 13.75 -3.54 -8.15
CA GLN A 105 12.91 -4.55 -8.81
C GLN A 105 11.64 -4.92 -8.04
N TYR A 106 11.64 -4.78 -6.71
CA TYR A 106 10.46 -5.01 -5.87
C TYR A 106 9.50 -3.84 -5.95
N GLU A 107 9.99 -2.59 -5.92
CA GLU A 107 9.12 -1.40 -6.11
C GLU A 107 8.57 -1.27 -7.52
N SER A 108 9.27 -1.81 -8.53
CA SER A 108 8.76 -1.84 -9.89
C SER A 108 7.69 -2.90 -10.13
N GLY A 109 7.41 -3.77 -9.15
CA GLY A 109 6.45 -4.88 -9.28
C GLY A 109 6.86 -5.96 -10.28
N LYS A 110 8.11 -5.96 -10.76
CA LYS A 110 8.63 -6.95 -11.73
C LYS A 110 8.95 -8.28 -11.07
N VAL A 111 9.32 -8.24 -9.80
CA VAL A 111 9.67 -9.42 -8.99
C VAL A 111 8.72 -9.51 -7.81
N SER A 112 8.08 -10.67 -7.68
CA SER A 112 7.31 -11.02 -6.50
C SER A 112 8.25 -11.58 -5.43
N PRO A 113 8.32 -10.98 -4.24
CA PRO A 113 9.12 -11.54 -3.15
C PRO A 113 8.43 -12.77 -2.56
N THR A 114 9.22 -13.74 -2.11
CA THR A 114 8.71 -14.80 -1.23
C THR A 114 8.19 -14.18 0.08
N MET A 115 7.36 -14.90 0.83
CA MET A 115 6.89 -14.40 2.14
C MET A 115 8.05 -14.03 3.08
N ALA A 116 9.12 -14.83 3.10
CA ALA A 116 10.31 -14.54 3.90
C ALA A 116 11.04 -13.26 3.43
N GLN A 117 11.15 -13.07 2.11
CA GLN A 117 11.71 -11.84 1.54
C GLN A 117 10.83 -10.63 1.83
N ALA A 118 9.50 -10.75 1.71
CA ALA A 118 8.56 -9.70 2.03
C ALA A 118 8.73 -9.26 3.49
N GLN A 119 8.73 -10.18 4.44
CA GLN A 119 8.94 -9.85 5.86
C GLN A 119 10.28 -9.14 6.11
N LYS A 120 11.36 -9.59 5.45
CA LYS A 120 12.67 -8.93 5.53
C LYS A 120 12.62 -7.51 4.97
N LEU A 121 12.00 -7.31 3.80
CA LEU A 121 11.86 -5.99 3.17
C LEU A 121 11.06 -5.04 4.07
N LEU A 122 9.96 -5.51 4.67
CA LEU A 122 9.13 -4.71 5.57
C LEU A 122 9.91 -4.25 6.82
N LYS A 123 10.68 -5.16 7.43
CA LYS A 123 11.56 -4.82 8.55
C LYS A 123 12.59 -3.74 8.16
N ILE A 124 13.13 -3.81 6.94
CA ILE A 124 14.15 -2.87 6.46
C ILE A 124 13.58 -1.47 6.21
N VAL A 125 12.41 -1.38 5.59
CA VAL A 125 11.76 -0.09 5.28
C VAL A 125 11.08 0.54 6.50
N GLY A 126 11.19 -0.08 7.69
CA GLY A 126 10.59 0.45 8.92
C GLY A 126 9.07 0.30 8.96
N ALA A 127 8.48 -0.46 8.04
CA ALA A 127 7.03 -0.67 8.03
C ALA A 127 6.64 -1.49 9.27
N ALA A 128 5.91 -0.87 10.19
CA ALA A 128 5.13 -1.61 11.15
C ALA A 128 4.09 -2.46 10.40
N LYS A 129 3.72 -3.62 10.94
CA LYS A 129 2.60 -4.42 10.40
C LYS A 129 1.24 -3.71 10.53
N GLU A 130 1.20 -2.49 11.05
CA GLU A 130 0.00 -1.71 11.27
C GLU A 130 -0.81 -1.57 9.98
N GLY A 131 -2.03 -2.09 10.03
CA GLY A 131 -2.96 -2.11 8.90
C GLY A 131 -2.59 -3.05 7.76
N LEU A 132 -1.57 -3.92 7.89
CA LEU A 132 -1.26 -4.96 6.90
C LEU A 132 -1.54 -6.35 7.47
N GLN A 133 -2.49 -7.07 6.85
CA GLN A 133 -2.74 -8.46 7.20
C GLN A 133 -2.40 -9.40 6.03
N PHE A 134 -1.59 -10.41 6.32
CA PHE A 134 -1.38 -11.55 5.44
C PHE A 134 -2.47 -12.59 5.72
N LYS A 135 -3.57 -12.55 4.96
CA LYS A 135 -4.54 -13.66 4.95
C LYS A 135 -3.81 -14.92 4.46
N VAL A 136 -3.65 -15.92 5.32
CA VAL A 136 -3.17 -17.27 4.97
C VAL A 136 -4.37 -18.00 4.37
N ALA A 137 -4.19 -18.62 3.20
CA ALA A 137 -5.20 -19.47 2.58
C ALA A 137 -5.29 -20.82 3.30
#